data_AF-A0AAV4Y9A1-F1
#
_entry.id   AF-A0AAV4Y9A1-F1
#
_cell.length_a   1.000
_cell.length_b   1.000
_cell.length_c   1.000
_cell.angle_alpha   90.00
_cell.angle_beta   90.00
_cell.angle_gamma   90.00
#
_symmetry.space_group_name_H-M   'P 1'
#
loop_
_entity.id
_entity.type
_entity.pdbx_description
1 polymer ?
#
loop_
_entity_poly.entity_id
_entity_poly.type
_entity_poly.pdbx_seq_one_letter_code
_entity_poly.pdbx_strand_id
1 'polypeptide(L)'
;MQSITVALTLLGILLNSGVPELIYEDHVELSSLYLYGFMAGISCSLCASGRYFVIRKLNHIPHTLFNFNYACVSVVLTILFTIEFESFSVLQCGYQGFSIVSMGVASYIAQTLLTKALQCENAGTVTTAKAATEIFVNFLFQIIVFHDVPDGYSAAGSCLIAFCIILLVCKSGLTLHLTIRFKRSTLNG
;
A
#
# COMPACT_ATOMS: atom_id res chain seq x y z
N MET A 1 12.40 10.08 -14.44
CA MET A 1 12.64 8.75 -13.80
C MET A 1 11.51 8.35 -12.87
N GLN A 2 11.23 9.08 -11.77
CA GLN A 2 10.13 8.73 -10.85
C GLN A 2 8.76 8.63 -11.54
N SER A 3 8.42 9.56 -12.44
CA SER A 3 7.17 9.50 -13.21
C SER A 3 7.06 8.26 -14.10
N ILE A 4 8.19 7.76 -14.61
CA ILE A 4 8.23 6.55 -15.45
C ILE A 4 7.95 5.32 -14.58
N THR A 5 8.60 5.21 -13.42
CA THR A 5 8.34 4.12 -12.46
C THR A 5 6.89 4.12 -12.01
N VAL A 6 6.31 5.31 -11.72
CA VAL A 6 4.89 5.44 -11.35
C VAL A 6 3.97 4.97 -12.48
N ALA A 7 4.21 5.43 -13.71
CA ALA A 7 3.43 5.00 -14.87
C ALA A 7 3.52 3.48 -15.09
N LEU A 8 4.71 2.92 -14.93
CA LEU A 8 4.95 1.48 -15.08
C LEU A 8 4.27 0.67 -13.96
N THR A 9 4.29 1.15 -12.71
CA THR A 9 3.52 0.54 -11.62
C THR A 9 2.02 0.63 -11.84
N LEU A 10 1.50 1.75 -12.34
CA LEU A 10 0.07 1.90 -12.65
C LEU A 10 -0.34 0.92 -13.76
N LEU A 11 0.48 0.77 -14.80
CA LEU A 11 0.25 -0.19 -15.87
C LEU A 11 0.30 -1.64 -15.35
N GLY A 12 1.25 -1.96 -14.46
CA GLY A 12 1.32 -3.26 -13.80
C GLY A 12 0.08 -3.56 -12.93
N ILE A 13 -0.42 -2.56 -12.20
CA ILE A 13 -1.66 -2.68 -11.41
C ILE A 13 -2.85 -2.98 -12.31
N LEU A 14 -3.03 -2.21 -13.39
CA LEU A 14 -4.16 -2.37 -14.31
C LEU A 14 -4.19 -3.76 -14.93
N LEU A 15 -3.02 -4.28 -15.34
CA LEU A 15 -2.90 -5.62 -15.88
C LEU A 15 -3.19 -6.70 -14.83
N ASN A 16 -2.71 -6.52 -13.60
CA ASN A 16 -2.92 -7.48 -12.51
C ASN A 16 -4.36 -7.47 -11.97
N SER A 17 -5.09 -6.37 -12.11
CA SER A 17 -6.46 -6.25 -11.60
C SER A 17 -7.52 -7.00 -12.43
N GLY A 18 -7.15 -7.74 -13.47
CA GLY A 18 -8.11 -8.46 -14.32
C GLY A 18 -9.03 -7.54 -15.14
N VAL A 19 -8.75 -6.24 -15.17
CA VAL A 19 -9.47 -5.23 -15.97
C VAL A 19 -9.65 -5.63 -17.45
N PRO A 20 -8.69 -6.27 -18.15
CA PRO A 20 -8.95 -6.70 -19.54
C PRO A 20 -10.09 -7.72 -19.67
N GLU A 21 -10.36 -8.53 -18.65
CA GLU A 21 -11.47 -9.48 -18.63
C GLU A 21 -12.81 -8.76 -18.34
N LEU A 22 -12.77 -7.78 -17.43
CA LEU A 22 -13.91 -6.92 -17.10
C LEU A 22 -14.38 -6.02 -18.26
N ILE A 23 -13.47 -5.67 -19.18
CA ILE A 23 -13.77 -4.87 -20.38
C ILE A 23 -14.32 -5.76 -21.51
N TYR A 24 -14.05 -7.07 -21.49
CA TYR A 24 -14.46 -8.01 -22.52
C TYR A 24 -15.86 -8.59 -22.28
N GLU A 25 -16.32 -8.64 -21.02
CA GLU A 25 -17.74 -8.92 -20.70
C GLU A 25 -18.63 -7.71 -21.05
N ASP A 26 -19.26 -7.77 -22.22
CA ASP A 26 -20.12 -6.75 -22.85
C ASP A 26 -21.45 -6.45 -22.09
N HIS A 27 -21.58 -6.92 -20.85
CA HIS A 27 -22.77 -6.81 -20.01
C HIS A 27 -22.44 -6.39 -18.57
N VAL A 28 -21.59 -5.38 -18.39
CA VAL A 28 -21.51 -4.68 -17.10
C VAL A 28 -22.75 -3.81 -16.97
N GLU A 29 -23.83 -4.36 -16.40
CA GLU A 29 -24.92 -3.53 -15.89
C GLU A 29 -24.35 -2.56 -14.87
N LEU A 30 -24.19 -1.30 -15.27
CA LEU A 30 -23.64 -0.23 -14.45
C LEU A 30 -24.64 0.12 -13.34
N SER A 31 -24.75 -0.77 -12.36
CA SER A 31 -25.62 -0.62 -11.20
C SER A 31 -25.11 0.54 -10.34
N SER A 32 -26.03 1.24 -9.69
CA SER A 32 -25.73 2.35 -8.76
C SER A 32 -24.73 1.97 -7.67
N LEU A 33 -24.67 0.68 -7.33
CA LEU A 33 -23.72 0.12 -6.37
C LEU A 33 -22.25 0.25 -6.84
N TYR A 34 -21.96 0.03 -8.13
CA TYR A 34 -20.61 0.17 -8.67
C TYR A 34 -20.14 1.63 -8.64
N LEU A 35 -21.04 2.56 -8.95
CA LEU A 35 -20.76 4.00 -8.86
C LEU A 35 -20.47 4.43 -7.41
N TYR A 36 -21.24 3.94 -6.44
CA TYR A 36 -20.98 4.23 -5.03
C TYR A 36 -19.62 3.67 -4.57
N GLY A 37 -19.29 2.44 -4.96
CA GLY A 37 -17.98 1.82 -4.68
C GLY A 37 -16.82 2.58 -5.30
N PHE A 38 -16.95 3.00 -6.56
CA PHE A 38 -15.94 3.80 -7.26
C PHE A 38 -15.70 5.16 -6.58
N MET A 39 -16.78 5.87 -6.25
CA MET A 39 -16.70 7.16 -5.55
C MET A 39 -16.11 7.01 -4.14
N ALA A 40 -16.47 5.94 -3.41
CA ALA A 40 -15.88 5.62 -2.12
C ALA A 40 -14.37 5.34 -2.23
N GLY A 41 -13.95 4.61 -3.27
CA GLY A 41 -12.54 4.33 -3.55
C GLY A 41 -11.71 5.59 -3.81
N ILE A 42 -12.21 6.50 -4.66
CA ILE A 42 -11.56 7.80 -4.91
C ILE A 42 -11.45 8.61 -3.62
N SER A 43 -12.53 8.68 -2.84
CA SER A 43 -12.57 9.41 -1.58
C SER A 43 -11.53 8.85 -0.58
N CYS A 44 -11.43 7.53 -0.48
CA CYS A 44 -10.43 6.86 0.35
C CYS A 44 -9.00 7.19 -0.07
N SER A 45 -8.72 7.19 -1.38
CA SER A 45 -7.40 7.52 -1.93
C SER A 45 -6.99 8.97 -1.63
N LEU A 46 -7.92 9.92 -1.75
CA LEU A 46 -7.69 11.33 -1.40
C LEU A 46 -7.37 11.50 0.09
N CYS A 47 -8.16 10.86 0.96
CA CYS A 47 -7.90 10.87 2.41
C CYS A 47 -6.54 10.23 2.74
N ALA A 48 -6.20 9.10 2.10
CA ALA A 48 -4.91 8.43 2.29
C ALA A 48 -3.73 9.30 1.88
N SER A 49 -3.84 10.00 0.73
CA SER A 49 -2.86 10.97 0.26
C SER A 49 -2.70 12.13 1.25
N GLY A 50 -3.81 12.70 1.72
CA GLY A 50 -3.83 13.75 2.74
C GLY A 50 -3.04 13.37 4.00
N ARG A 51 -3.18 12.14 4.49
CA ARG A 51 -2.40 11.64 5.64
C ARG A 51 -0.90 11.68 5.39
N TYR A 52 -0.43 11.33 4.21
CA TYR A 52 1.01 11.36 3.90
C TYR A 52 1.58 12.78 3.93
N PHE A 53 0.82 13.79 3.50
CA PHE A 53 1.21 15.20 3.64
C PHE A 53 1.29 15.62 5.11
N VAL A 54 0.31 15.23 5.91
CA VAL A 54 0.24 15.55 7.35
C VAL A 54 1.41 14.93 8.11
N ILE A 55 1.72 13.65 7.87
CA ILE A 55 2.87 12.94 8.48
C ILE A 55 4.17 13.69 8.23
N ARG A 56 4.39 14.18 6.99
CA ARG A 56 5.60 14.94 6.65
C ARG A 56 5.69 16.28 7.36
N LYS A 57 4.55 16.95 7.56
CA LYS A 57 4.50 18.23 8.28
C LYS A 57 4.79 18.03 9.77
N LEU A 58 4.47 16.86 10.31
CA LEU A 58 4.64 16.48 11.72
C LEU A 58 5.94 15.70 11.99
N ASN A 59 6.96 15.82 11.13
CA ASN A 59 8.25 15.14 11.28
C ASN A 59 8.98 15.42 12.61
N HIS A 60 8.61 16.48 13.33
CA HIS A 60 9.18 16.86 14.62
C HIS A 60 8.48 16.22 15.83
N ILE A 61 7.32 15.59 15.64
CA ILE A 61 6.57 14.94 16.71
C ILE A 61 6.98 13.46 16.79
N PRO A 62 7.17 12.90 18.00
CA PRO A 62 7.43 11.48 18.14
C PRO A 62 6.29 10.65 17.55
N HIS A 63 6.65 9.68 16.71
CA HIS A 63 5.72 8.83 15.96
C HIS A 63 4.66 8.15 16.84
N THR A 64 5.01 7.83 18.09
CA THR A 64 4.08 7.21 19.05
C THR A 64 2.87 8.10 19.33
N LEU A 65 3.06 9.42 19.47
CA LEU A 65 1.96 10.36 19.72
C LEU A 65 1.07 10.49 18.49
N PHE A 66 1.66 10.56 17.30
CA PHE A 66 0.89 10.60 16.06
C PHE A 66 0.06 9.33 15.87
N ASN A 67 0.69 8.15 16.01
CA ASN A 67 0.03 6.87 15.77
C ASN A 67 -1.06 6.58 16.83
N PHE A 68 -0.86 7.03 18.07
CA PHE A 68 -1.86 6.92 19.13
C PHE A 68 -3.10 7.78 18.84
N ASN A 69 -2.93 9.06 18.49
CA ASN A 69 -4.05 9.92 18.14
C ASN A 69 -4.81 9.41 16.91
N TYR A 70 -4.06 8.93 15.90
CA TYR A 70 -4.65 8.30 14.72
C TYR A 70 -5.46 7.04 15.08
N ALA A 71 -4.94 6.19 15.95
CA ALA A 71 -5.63 4.99 16.42
C ALA A 71 -6.92 5.34 17.18
N CYS A 72 -6.91 6.35 18.06
CA CYS A 72 -8.12 6.80 18.76
C CYS A 72 -9.21 7.23 17.78
N VAL A 73 -8.88 8.06 16.80
CA VAL A 73 -9.85 8.48 15.76
C VAL A 73 -10.36 7.29 14.96
N SER A 74 -9.46 6.37 14.58
CA SER A 74 -9.84 5.16 13.85
C SER A 74 -10.80 4.28 14.66
N VAL A 75 -10.56 4.07 15.95
CA VAL A 75 -11.42 3.26 16.82
C VAL A 75 -12.82 3.88 16.92
N VAL A 76 -12.91 5.20 17.14
CA VAL A 76 -14.20 5.89 17.19
C VAL A 76 -14.96 5.75 15.87
N LEU A 77 -14.27 5.97 14.74
CA LEU A 77 -14.87 5.86 13.42
C LEU A 77 -15.33 4.43 13.11
N THR A 78 -14.51 3.42 13.45
CA THR A 78 -14.87 2.01 13.29
C THR A 78 -16.11 1.65 14.12
N ILE A 79 -16.21 2.11 15.38
CA ILE A 79 -17.38 1.88 16.22
C ILE A 79 -18.65 2.47 15.58
N LEU A 80 -18.57 3.71 15.09
CA LEU A 80 -19.70 4.36 14.41
C LEU A 80 -20.15 3.56 13.19
N PHE A 81 -19.22 3.14 12.33
CA PHE A 81 -19.56 2.29 11.18
C PHE A 81 -20.16 0.94 11.63
N THR A 82 -19.61 0.29 12.65
CA THR A 82 -20.13 -0.98 13.14
C THR A 82 -21.58 -0.88 13.62
N ILE A 83 -21.98 0.25 14.22
CA ILE A 83 -23.38 0.49 14.64
C ILE A 83 -24.30 0.54 13.41
N GLU A 84 -23.91 1.26 12.36
CA GLU A 84 -24.71 1.43 11.14
C GLU A 84 -24.89 0.13 10.34
N PHE A 85 -23.90 -0.77 10.36
CA PHE A 85 -23.93 -2.02 9.58
C PHE A 85 -24.67 -3.19 10.27
N GLU A 86 -25.13 -3.03 11.52
CA GLU A 86 -25.90 -4.00 12.35
C GLU A 86 -25.39 -5.46 12.43
N SER A 87 -24.26 -5.80 11.81
CA SER A 87 -23.74 -7.16 11.68
C SER A 87 -22.61 -7.46 12.68
N PHE A 88 -22.89 -7.31 13.97
CA PHE A 88 -21.92 -7.63 15.00
C PHE A 88 -21.88 -9.13 15.29
N SER A 89 -20.96 -9.84 14.63
CA SER A 89 -20.63 -11.21 15.01
C SER A 89 -19.55 -11.21 16.09
N VAL A 90 -19.85 -11.82 17.24
CA VAL A 90 -18.89 -12.01 18.33
C VAL A 90 -17.73 -12.88 17.88
N LEU A 91 -16.50 -12.45 18.21
CA LEU A 91 -15.27 -13.19 17.90
C LEU A 91 -15.39 -14.64 18.39
N GLN A 92 -15.34 -15.60 17.48
CA GLN A 92 -15.28 -17.00 17.86
C GLN A 92 -13.92 -17.30 18.50
N CYS A 93 -13.93 -17.83 19.73
CA CYS A 93 -12.71 -18.26 20.42
C CYS A 93 -12.08 -19.43 19.65
N GLY A 94 -10.80 -19.29 19.28
CA GLY A 94 -10.05 -20.30 18.55
C GLY A 94 -8.97 -19.71 17.62
N TYR A 95 -8.61 -20.47 16.59
CA TYR A 95 -7.62 -20.07 15.57
C TYR A 95 -7.97 -18.73 14.89
N GLN A 96 -9.25 -18.46 14.68
CA GLN A 96 -9.73 -17.22 14.06
C GLN A 96 -9.39 -15.98 14.90
N GLY A 97 -9.52 -16.04 16.22
CA GLY A 97 -9.14 -14.94 17.12
C GLY A 97 -7.63 -14.65 17.06
N PHE A 98 -6.80 -15.70 17.02
CA PHE A 98 -5.35 -15.53 16.90
C PHE A 98 -4.94 -14.85 15.59
N SER A 99 -5.57 -15.21 14.46
CA SER A 99 -5.32 -14.59 13.16
C SER A 99 -5.69 -13.10 13.12
N ILE A 100 -6.79 -12.71 13.79
CA ILE A 100 -7.21 -11.30 13.86
C ILE A 100 -6.22 -10.48 14.70
N VAL A 101 -5.78 -11.01 15.85
CA VAL A 101 -4.80 -10.33 16.71
C VAL A 101 -3.46 -10.20 16.01
N SER A 102 -2.98 -11.26 15.36
CA SER A 102 -1.70 -11.23 14.63
C SER A 102 -1.74 -10.25 13.46
N MET A 103 -2.85 -10.17 12.72
CA MET A 103 -3.08 -9.17 11.68
C MET A 103 -3.05 -7.75 12.26
N GLY A 104 -3.71 -7.50 13.38
CA GLY A 104 -3.70 -6.19 14.05
C GLY A 104 -2.29 -5.74 14.46
N VAL A 105 -1.50 -6.65 15.05
CA VAL A 105 -0.10 -6.37 15.42
C VAL A 105 0.75 -6.11 14.17
N ALA A 106 0.61 -6.92 13.13
CA ALA A 106 1.32 -6.74 11.87
C ALA A 106 0.96 -5.40 11.21
N SER A 107 -0.32 -5.02 11.19
CA SER A 107 -0.78 -3.72 10.67
C SER A 107 -0.20 -2.55 11.47
N TYR A 108 -0.14 -2.64 12.80
CA TYR A 108 0.46 -1.60 13.64
C TYR A 108 1.97 -1.43 13.34
N ILE A 109 2.70 -2.54 13.22
CA ILE A 109 4.12 -2.54 12.84
C ILE A 109 4.29 -1.91 11.45
N ALA A 110 3.53 -2.37 10.45
CA ALA A 110 3.58 -1.83 9.09
C ALA A 110 3.31 -0.32 9.05
N GLN A 111 2.30 0.16 9.76
CA GLN A 111 1.97 1.59 9.83
C GLN A 111 3.08 2.40 10.51
N THR A 112 3.70 1.85 11.56
CA THR A 112 4.82 2.51 12.26
C THR A 112 6.05 2.61 11.36
N LEU A 113 6.41 1.52 10.65
CA LEU A 113 7.50 1.50 9.69
C LEU A 113 7.25 2.48 8.53
N LEU A 114 6.02 2.51 7.99
CA LEU A 114 5.65 3.44 6.94
C LEU A 114 5.79 4.90 7.40
N THR A 115 5.31 5.21 8.60
CA THR A 115 5.43 6.56 9.17
C THR A 115 6.90 6.94 9.29
N LYS A 116 7.75 6.05 9.82
CA LYS A 116 9.20 6.25 9.92
C LYS A 116 9.84 6.47 8.55
N ALA A 117 9.51 5.66 7.55
CA ALA A 117 10.04 5.77 6.20
C ALA A 117 9.69 7.12 5.56
N LEU A 118 8.45 7.60 5.74
CA LEU A 118 7.98 8.89 5.22
C LEU A 118 8.68 10.10 5.86
N GLN A 119 9.20 9.97 7.09
CA GLN A 119 9.99 11.03 7.71
C GLN A 119 11.44 11.05 7.23
N CYS A 120 11.99 9.88 6.88
CA CYS A 120 13.39 9.73 6.44
C CYS A 120 13.60 10.05 4.95
N GLU A 121 12.63 9.73 4.08
CA GLU A 121 12.78 9.85 2.63
C GLU A 121 11.63 10.62 1.97
N ASN A 122 11.81 11.02 0.71
CA ASN A 122 10.78 11.70 -0.05
C ASN A 122 9.51 10.85 -0.22
N ALA A 123 8.37 11.42 0.19
CA ALA A 123 7.05 10.77 0.15
C ALA A 123 6.76 10.07 -1.19
N GLY A 124 7.03 10.71 -2.33
CA GLY A 124 6.79 10.11 -3.63
C GLY A 124 7.59 8.84 -3.92
N THR A 125 8.81 8.70 -3.38
CA THR A 125 9.60 7.46 -3.54
C THR A 125 9.09 6.38 -2.60
N VAL A 126 8.80 6.73 -1.35
CA VAL A 126 8.29 5.80 -0.33
C VAL A 126 6.92 5.24 -0.71
N THR A 127 6.00 6.07 -1.20
CA THR A 127 4.64 5.62 -1.58
C THR A 127 4.67 4.72 -2.81
N THR A 128 5.51 5.03 -3.80
CA THR A 128 5.69 4.20 -5.00
C THR A 128 6.32 2.85 -4.63
N ALA A 129 7.33 2.85 -3.74
CA ALA A 129 7.95 1.65 -3.21
C ALA A 129 6.94 0.76 -2.49
N LYS A 130 6.19 1.34 -1.54
CA LYS A 130 5.12 0.68 -0.79
C LYS A 130 4.14 0.00 -1.73
N ALA A 131 3.58 0.75 -2.69
CA ALA A 131 2.58 0.23 -3.61
C ALA A 131 3.12 -0.96 -4.43
N ALA A 132 4.31 -0.82 -5.02
CA ALA A 132 4.93 -1.90 -5.80
C ALA A 132 5.16 -3.16 -4.97
N THR A 133 5.69 -3.00 -3.74
CA THR A 133 5.93 -4.12 -2.83
C THR A 133 4.63 -4.79 -2.37
N GLU A 134 3.60 -4.01 -2.03
CA GLU A 134 2.29 -4.57 -1.62
C GLU A 134 1.69 -5.45 -2.71
N ILE A 135 1.70 -5.00 -3.96
CA ILE A 135 1.13 -5.78 -5.08
C ILE A 135 1.94 -7.05 -5.33
N PHE A 136 3.27 -6.93 -5.34
CA PHE A 136 4.14 -8.08 -5.55
C PHE A 136 3.99 -9.13 -4.44
N VAL A 137 3.93 -8.70 -3.18
CA VAL A 137 3.69 -9.60 -2.04
C VAL A 137 2.30 -10.22 -2.11
N ASN A 138 1.27 -9.46 -2.50
CA ASN A 138 -0.08 -9.98 -2.68
C ASN A 138 -0.11 -11.08 -3.75
N PHE A 139 0.56 -10.89 -4.88
CA PHE A 139 0.69 -11.91 -5.92
C PHE A 139 1.42 -13.17 -5.44
N LEU A 140 2.54 -13.00 -4.72
CA LEU A 140 3.25 -14.13 -4.11
C LEU A 140 2.37 -14.88 -3.12
N PHE A 141 1.61 -14.16 -2.30
CA PHE A 141 0.69 -14.75 -1.35
C PHE A 141 -0.43 -15.52 -2.06
N GLN A 142 -0.96 -14.98 -3.16
CA GLN A 142 -1.93 -15.67 -4.00
C GLN A 142 -1.42 -17.03 -4.50
N ILE A 143 -0.20 -17.08 -5.03
CA ILE A 143 0.39 -18.34 -5.54
C ILE A 143 0.73 -19.31 -4.40
N ILE A 144 1.36 -18.82 -3.32
CA ILE A 144 1.92 -19.68 -2.27
C ILE A 144 0.84 -20.20 -1.33
N VAL A 145 -0.13 -19.35 -0.96
CA VAL A 145 -1.12 -19.66 0.07
C VAL A 145 -2.41 -20.18 -0.53
N PHE A 146 -2.89 -19.54 -1.60
CA PHE A 146 -4.15 -19.94 -2.24
C PHE A 146 -3.96 -21.01 -3.32
N HIS A 147 -2.72 -21.26 -3.77
CA HIS A 147 -2.39 -22.22 -4.84
C HIS A 147 -3.18 -22.02 -6.15
N ASP A 148 -3.81 -20.86 -6.33
CA ASP A 148 -4.52 -20.50 -7.54
C ASP A 148 -3.52 -20.05 -8.60
N VAL A 149 -3.59 -20.68 -9.77
CA VAL A 149 -2.75 -20.33 -10.92
C VAL A 149 -3.29 -19.04 -11.51
N PRO A 150 -2.51 -17.94 -11.48
CA PRO A 150 -2.97 -16.66 -12.02
C PRO A 150 -3.09 -16.74 -13.54
N ASP A 151 -4.09 -16.06 -14.10
CA ASP A 151 -4.23 -15.89 -15.54
C ASP A 151 -2.98 -15.26 -16.17
N GLY A 152 -2.76 -15.55 -17.46
CA GLY A 152 -1.58 -15.08 -18.19
C GLY A 152 -1.37 -13.56 -18.12
N TYR A 153 -2.46 -12.78 -18.00
CA TYR A 153 -2.42 -11.34 -17.80
C TYR A 153 -1.90 -10.93 -16.42
N SER A 154 -2.30 -11.61 -15.35
CA SER A 154 -1.80 -11.37 -13.99
C SER A 154 -0.35 -11.80 -13.83
N ALA A 155 0.07 -12.88 -14.51
CA ALA A 155 1.47 -13.28 -14.58
C ALA A 155 2.33 -12.21 -15.28
N ALA A 156 1.87 -11.68 -16.42
CA ALA A 156 2.56 -10.61 -17.14
C ALA A 156 2.63 -9.30 -16.32
N GLY A 157 1.54 -8.91 -15.66
CA GLY A 157 1.49 -7.76 -14.75
C GLY A 157 2.50 -7.89 -13.60
N SER A 158 2.58 -9.07 -12.99
CA SER A 158 3.49 -9.32 -11.87
C SER A 158 4.96 -9.34 -12.25
N CYS A 159 5.30 -9.88 -13.43
CA CYS A 159 6.66 -9.77 -13.99
C CYS A 159 7.07 -8.30 -14.22
N LEU A 160 6.15 -7.48 -14.72
CA LEU A 160 6.39 -6.06 -14.95
C LEU A 160 6.59 -5.29 -13.64
N ILE A 161 5.84 -5.64 -12.59
CA ILE A 161 6.02 -5.08 -11.24
C ILE A 161 7.36 -5.52 -10.64
N ALA A 162 7.75 -6.79 -10.79
CA ALA A 162 9.05 -7.29 -10.33
C ALA A 162 10.21 -6.51 -10.97
N PHE A 163 10.12 -6.24 -12.28
CA PHE A 163 11.09 -5.38 -12.98
C PHE A 163 11.11 -3.96 -12.40
N CYS A 164 9.94 -3.39 -12.10
CA CYS A 164 9.82 -2.08 -11.46
C CYS A 164 10.50 -2.02 -10.08
N ILE A 165 10.35 -3.06 -9.27
CA ILE A 165 10.99 -3.17 -7.96
C ILE A 165 12.51 -3.22 -8.12
N ILE A 166 13.03 -4.02 -9.06
CA ILE A 166 14.47 -4.09 -9.34
C ILE A 166 15.03 -2.72 -9.72
N LEU A 167 14.33 -1.98 -10.59
CA LEU A 167 14.72 -0.62 -10.96
C LEU A 167 14.73 0.33 -9.76
N LEU A 168 13.74 0.22 -8.88
CA LEU A 168 13.63 1.06 -7.69
C LEU A 168 14.75 0.79 -6.68
N VAL A 169 15.07 -0.49 -6.45
CA VAL A 169 16.17 -0.92 -5.58
C VAL A 169 17.50 -0.45 -6.16
N CYS A 170 17.73 -0.66 -7.46
CA CYS A 170 18.95 -0.23 -8.15
C CYS A 170 19.15 1.28 -8.06
N LYS A 171 18.10 2.08 -8.29
CA LYS A 171 18.16 3.54 -8.14
C LYS A 171 18.51 3.95 -6.72
N SER A 172 17.86 3.33 -5.72
CA SER A 172 18.06 3.68 -4.31
C SER A 172 19.48 3.33 -3.85
N GLY A 173 19.99 2.17 -4.26
CA GLY A 173 21.38 1.77 -4.03
C GLY A 173 22.40 2.70 -4.71
N LEU A 174 22.16 3.10 -5.96
CA LEU A 174 23.03 4.03 -6.69
C LEU A 174 23.07 5.42 -6.03
N THR A 175 21.90 5.92 -5.60
CA THR A 175 21.79 7.21 -4.91
C THR A 175 22.60 7.20 -3.62
N LEU A 176 22.46 6.13 -2.81
CA LEU A 176 23.19 5.97 -1.57
C LEU A 176 24.70 5.88 -1.80
N HIS A 177 25.13 5.13 -2.81
CA HIS A 177 26.55 4.97 -3.15
C HIS A 177 27.21 6.31 -3.55
N LEU A 178 26.49 7.15 -4.30
CA LEU A 178 26.96 8.49 -4.68
C LEU A 178 27.03 9.43 -3.47
N THR A 179 26.04 9.42 -2.58
CA THR A 179 26.06 10.24 -1.35
C THR A 179 27.22 9.84 -0.43
N ILE A 180 27.48 8.54 -0.27
CA ILE A 180 28.62 8.04 0.52
C ILE A 180 29.95 8.47 -0.10
N ARG A 181 30.08 8.36 -1.43
CA ARG A 181 31.28 8.83 -2.14
C ARG A 181 31.51 10.33 -1.96
N PHE A 182 30.46 11.15 -2.04
CA PHE A 182 30.57 12.60 -1.90
C PHE A 182 30.94 13.03 -0.47
N LYS A 183 30.33 12.38 0.54
CA LYS A 183 30.67 12.61 1.95
C LYS A 183 32.11 12.18 2.27
N ARG A 184 32.59 11.10 1.64
CA ARG A 184 33.98 10.65 1.77
C ARG A 184 34.97 11.59 1.08
N SER A 185 34.59 12.22 -0.04
CA SER A 185 35.45 13.19 -0.75
C SER A 185 35.58 14.54 -0.02
N THR A 186 34.59 14.92 0.80
CA THR A 186 34.59 16.17 1.58
C THR A 186 35.24 16.04 2.97
N LEU A 187 35.42 14.81 3.45
CA LEU A 187 36.16 14.51 4.69
C LEU A 187 37.67 14.33 4.46
N ASN A 188 38.08 14.12 3.21
CA ASN A 188 39.47 13.84 2.82
C ASN A 188 40.18 15.02 2.13
N GLY A 189 39.55 16.20 2.07
CA GLY A 189 40.12 17.45 1.55
C GLY A 189 39.91 18.58 2.53
#